data_AF-A0A7X0E1W0-F1
#
_entry.id   AF-A0A7X0E1W0-F1
#
_cell.length_a   1.000
_cell.length_b   1.000
_cell.length_c   1.000
_cell.angle_alpha   90.00
_cell.angle_beta   90.00
_cell.angle_gamma   90.00
#
_symmetry.space_group_name_H-M   'P 1'
#
loop_
_entity.id
_entity.type
_entity.pdbx_description
1 polymer ?
#
loop_
_entity_poly.entity_id
_entity_poly.type
_entity_poly.pdbx_seq_one_letter_code
_entity_poly.pdbx_strand_id
1 'polypeptide(L)' 'MIIVKTDTFTSAARLALYINENNIKREDILSIVEGAPGFTIFFYGDPEKEEITHGLFS' A
#
# COMPACT_ATOMS: atom_id res chain seq x y z
N MET A 1 -4.36 11.32 -13.35
CA MET A 1 -4.85 10.13 -14.10
C MET A 1 -4.82 8.96 -13.15
N ILE A 2 -5.89 8.18 -12.97
CA ILE A 2 -5.84 7.06 -12.03
C ILE A 2 -5.02 5.90 -12.63
N ILE A 3 -4.07 5.36 -11.87
CA ILE A 3 -3.24 4.20 -12.25
C ILE A 3 -3.33 3.10 -11.18
N VAL A 4 -2.93 1.89 -11.55
CA VAL A 4 -2.70 0.82 -10.57
C VAL A 4 -1.32 1.01 -9.96
N LYS A 5 -1.25 1.03 -8.63
CA LYS A 5 -0.02 1.04 -7.83
C LYS A 5 0.09 -0.26 -7.03
N THR A 6 1.32 -0.61 -6.67
CA THR A 6 1.62 -1.81 -5.88
C THR A 6 2.73 -1.52 -4.89
N ASP A 7 2.61 -2.08 -3.70
CA ASP A 7 3.64 -2.01 -2.66
C ASP A 7 3.70 -3.27 -1.83
N THR A 8 4.85 -3.57 -1.22
CA THR A 8 5.09 -4.80 -0.46
C THR A 8 5.63 -4.51 0.95
N PHE A 9 5.08 -5.21 1.94
CA PHE A 9 5.35 -5.01 3.35
C PHE A 9 5.70 -6.32 4.04
N THR A 10 6.65 -6.29 4.97
CA THR A 10 7.08 -7.48 5.73
C THR A 10 6.10 -7.88 6.84
N SER A 11 5.13 -7.04 7.19
CA SER A 11 4.11 -7.35 8.19
C SER A 11 2.77 -6.68 7.88
N ALA A 12 1.69 -7.32 8.32
CA ALA A 12 0.35 -6.78 8.21
C ALA A 12 0.20 -5.43 8.93
N ALA A 13 0.93 -5.22 10.03
CA ALA A 13 0.92 -3.97 10.78
C ALA A 13 1.48 -2.78 9.95
N ARG A 14 2.57 -3.00 9.19
CA ARG A 14 3.15 -1.97 8.32
C ARG A 14 2.22 -1.65 7.14
N LEU A 15 1.60 -2.67 6.55
CA LEU A 15 0.61 -2.47 5.50
C LEU A 15 -0.59 -1.63 6.01
N ALA A 16 -1.13 -1.98 7.19
CA ALA A 16 -2.25 -1.24 7.77
C ALA A 16 -1.88 0.23 8.06
N LEU A 17 -0.67 0.48 8.57
CA LEU A 17 -0.17 1.83 8.80
C LEU A 17 -0.12 2.62 7.49
N TYR A 18 0.47 2.04 6.44
CA TYR A 18 0.56 2.67 5.12
C TYR A 18 -0.81 3.01 4.53
N ILE A 19 -1.79 2.10 4.60
CA ILE A 19 -3.16 2.35 4.14
C ILE A 19 -3.77 3.56 4.87
N ASN A 20 -3.63 3.60 6.19
CA ASN A 20 -4.22 4.65 7.02
C ASN A 20 -3.56 6.01 6.78
N GLU A 21 -2.24 6.08 6.75
CA GLU A 21 -1.50 7.33 6.56
C GLU A 21 -1.72 7.93 5.17
N ASN A 22 -1.78 7.08 4.14
CA ASN A 22 -2.03 7.52 2.78
C ASN A 22 -3.51 7.78 2.48
N ASN A 23 -4.40 7.53 3.44
CA ASN A 23 -5.85 7.62 3.31
C ASN A 23 -6.35 6.84 2.08
N ILE A 24 -5.82 5.63 1.88
CA ILE A 24 -6.25 4.75 0.78
C ILE A 24 -7.64 4.25 1.13
N LYS A 25 -8.62 4.61 0.30
CA LYS A 25 -10.00 4.20 0.53
C LYS A 25 -10.17 2.73 0.20
N ARG A 26 -11.08 2.06 0.91
CA ARG A 26 -11.34 0.63 0.71
C ARG A 26 -11.74 0.33 -0.74
N GLU A 27 -12.55 1.18 -1.34
CA GLU A 27 -13.01 1.06 -2.73
C GLU A 27 -11.88 1.16 -3.77
N ASP A 28 -10.74 1.75 -3.40
CA ASP A 28 -9.58 1.88 -4.28
C ASP A 28 -8.66 0.65 -4.17
N ILE A 29 -8.84 -0.21 -3.16
CA ILE A 29 -8.03 -1.43 -2.98
C ILE A 29 -8.55 -2.54 -3.88
N LEU A 30 -7.70 -2.98 -4.80
CA LEU A 30 -7.98 -4.09 -5.72
C LEU A 30 -7.84 -5.44 -5.01
N SER A 31 -6.71 -5.63 -4.33
CA SER A 31 -6.40 -6.89 -3.65
C SER A 31 -5.27 -6.69 -2.64
N ILE A 32 -5.29 -7.50 -1.59
CA ILE A 32 -4.17 -7.71 -0.68
C ILE A 32 -3.82 -9.20 -0.75
N VAL A 33 -2.57 -9.50 -1.07
CA VAL A 33 -2.07 -10.87 -1.22
C VAL A 33 -1.02 -11.12 -0.13
N GLU A 34 -1.17 -12.23 0.58
CA GLU A 34 -0.15 -12.74 1.50
C GLU A 34 0.68 -13.81 0.79
N GLY A 35 2.01 -13.70 0.85
CA GLY A 35 2.95 -14.67 0.29
C GLY A 35 4.30 -14.59 0.99
N ALA A 36 5.22 -15.50 0.72
CA ALA A 36 6.58 -15.38 1.27
C ALA A 36 7.35 -14.29 0.49
N PRO A 37 7.88 -13.21 1.11
CA PRO A 37 8.07 -12.97 2.55
C PRO A 37 7.17 -11.86 3.18
N GLY A 38 5.97 -11.59 2.68
CA GLY A 38 5.10 -10.56 3.26
C GLY A 38 3.73 -10.36 2.59
N PHE A 39 3.26 -9.12 2.64
CA PHE A 39 1.96 -8.68 2.16
C PHE A 39 2.15 -7.70 1.00
N THR A 40 1.49 -7.94 -0.12
CA THR A 40 1.48 -7.02 -1.25
C THR A 40 0.08 -6.44 -1.42
N ILE A 41 -0.02 -5.12 -1.56
CA ILE A 41 -1.28 -4.42 -1.86
C ILE A 41 -1.27 -3.92 -3.30
N PHE A 42 -2.40 -4.08 -3.97
CA PHE A 42 -2.71 -3.46 -5.26
C PHE A 42 -3.86 -2.48 -5.06
N PHE A 43 -3.71 -1.25 -5.54
CA PHE A 43 -4.73 -0.21 -5.38
C PHE A 43 -4.69 0.83 -6.51
N TYR A 44 -5.79 1.55 -6.70
CA TYR A 44 -5.87 2.68 -7.62
C TYR A 44 -5.42 3.99 -6.95
N GLY A 45 -4.58 4.76 -7.64
CA GLY A 45 -4.04 6.01 -7.09
C GLY A 45 -3.65 7.03 -8.17
N ASP A 46 -3.39 8.26 -7.73
CA ASP A 46 -2.84 9.31 -8.58
C ASP A 46 -1.31 9.15 -8.67
N PRO A 47 -0.70 9.09 -9.87
CA PRO A 47 0.76 8.99 -10.02
C PRO A 47 1.51 10.20 -9.47
N GLU A 48 0.86 11.37 -9.37
CA GLU A 48 1.49 12.60 -8.88
C GLU A 48 1.38 12.75 -7.35
N LYS A 49 0.53 11.94 -6.69
CA LYS A 49 0.42 11.95 -5.23
C LYS A 49 1.61 11.20 -4.62
N GLU A 50 2.42 11.94 -3.87
CA GLU A 50 3.48 11.38 -3.04
C GLU A 50 2.88 10.60 -1.86
N GLU A 51 3.38 9.38 -1.64
CA GLU A 51 2.92 8.50 -0.58
C GLU A 51 3.87 8.53 0.61
N ILE A 52 3.31 8.48 1.81
CA ILE A 52 4.06 8.32 3.04
C ILE A 52 4.52 6.87 3.09
N THR A 53 5.81 6.66 2.84
CA THR A 53 6.48 5.37 2.99
C THR A 53 7.43 5.41 4.17
N HIS A 54 7.08 4.70 5.25
CA HIS A 54 8.03 4.37 6.30
C HIS A 54 8.97 3.31 5.76
N GLY A 55 10.22 3.69 5.46
CA GLY A 55 11.22 2.77 4.91
C GLY A 55 11.45 1.54 5.80
N LEU A 56 12.25 0.58 5.30
CA LEU A 56 12.62 -0.65 6.03
C LEU A 56 13.26 -0.43 7.42
N PHE A 57 13.51 0.82 7.84
CA PHE A 57 14.33 1.19 8.98
C PHE A 57 13.76 2.26 9.92
N SER A 58 12.48 2.66 9.84
CA SER A 58 11.88 3.47 10.92
C SER A 58 11.24 2.62 12.00
#